data_AF-B6Y8H5-F1
#
_entry.id   AF-B6Y8H5-F1
#
_cell.length_a   1.000
_cell.length_b   1.000
_cell.length_c   1.000
_cell.angle_alpha   90.00
_cell.angle_beta   90.00
_cell.angle_gamma   90.00
#
_symmetry.space_group_name_H-M   'P 1'
#
loop_
_entity.id
_entity.type
_entity.pdbx_description
1 polymer ?
#
loop_
_entity_poly.entity_id
_entity_poly.type
_entity_poly.pdbx_seq_one_letter_code
_entity_poly.pdbx_strand_id
1 'polypeptide(L)' 'MVGTKVKEKLPPGQRYFEPQDIEDPGILLVLEHTVPLIRTSATRETFSFVVTF' A
#
# COMPACT_ATOMS: atom_id res chain seq x y z
N MET A 1 -1.41 3.67 -4.99
CA MET A 1 -0.62 4.92 -4.96
C MET A 1 -0.12 5.16 -6.37
N VAL A 2 -0.37 6.34 -6.92
CA VAL A 2 0.05 6.66 -8.29
C VAL A 2 1.37 7.40 -8.23
N GLY A 3 2.36 6.94 -9.00
CA GLY A 3 3.67 7.59 -9.09
C GLY A 3 4.62 7.34 -7.92
N THR A 4 4.36 6.35 -7.04
CA THR A 4 5.26 6.01 -5.94
C THR A 4 6.61 5.51 -6.45
N LYS A 5 7.70 6.05 -5.90
CA LYS A 5 9.07 5.62 -6.19
C LYS A 5 9.65 4.90 -5.00
N VAL A 6 10.23 3.73 -5.27
CA VAL A 6 10.89 2.87 -4.28
C VAL A 6 12.40 2.95 -4.47
N LYS A 7 13.16 2.72 -3.40
CA LYS A 7 14.63 2.76 -3.45
C LYS A 7 15.19 1.71 -4.42
N GLU A 8 16.25 2.07 -5.15
CA GLU A 8 16.83 1.22 -6.21
C GLU A 8 17.45 -0.11 -5.72
N LYS A 9 17.77 -0.23 -4.42
CA LYS A 9 18.45 -1.41 -3.85
C LYS A 9 17.51 -2.55 -3.43
N LEU A 10 16.23 -2.48 -3.80
CA LEU A 10 15.23 -3.46 -3.37
C LEU A 10 15.19 -4.68 -4.33
N PRO A 11 14.92 -5.89 -3.80
CA PRO A 11 14.76 -7.09 -4.61
C PRO A 11 13.74 -6.92 -5.76
N PRO A 12 14.07 -7.40 -6.98
CA PRO A 12 13.14 -7.34 -8.09
C PRO A 12 11.88 -8.18 -7.81
N GLY A 13 10.71 -7.64 -8.12
CA GLY A 13 9.42 -8.34 -7.94
C GLY A 13 8.81 -8.23 -6.54
N GLN A 14 9.44 -7.51 -5.60
CA GLN A 14 8.84 -7.18 -4.31
C GLN A 14 7.57 -6.33 -4.48
N ARG A 15 6.50 -6.70 -3.77
CA ARG A 15 5.18 -6.04 -3.85
C ARG A 15 4.79 -5.26 -2.60
N TYR A 16 5.45 -5.52 -1.48
CA TYR A 16 5.18 -4.89 -0.19
C TYR A 16 6.44 -4.18 0.28
N PHE A 17 6.30 -2.96 0.76
CA PHE A 17 7.41 -2.10 1.13
C PHE A 17 7.15 -1.48 2.50
N GLU A 18 8.21 -1.31 3.28
CA GLU A 18 8.12 -0.55 4.51
C GLU A 18 8.17 0.96 4.19
N PRO A 19 7.67 1.83 5.07
CA PRO A 19 7.71 3.28 4.83
C PRO A 19 9.11 3.81 4.56
N GLN A 20 10.14 3.18 5.16
CA GLN A 20 11.54 3.52 4.96
C GLN A 20 12.10 3.15 3.58
N ASP A 21 11.42 2.28 2.83
CA ASP A 21 11.83 1.85 1.49
C ASP A 21 11.29 2.77 0.38
N ILE A 22 10.39 3.68 0.75
CA ILE A 22 9.75 4.65 -0.15
C ILE A 22 10.62 5.91 -0.23
N GLU A 23 11.00 6.30 -1.44
CA GLU A 23 11.72 7.55 -1.70
C GLU A 23 10.76 8.69 -1.97
N ASP A 24 9.72 8.43 -2.77
CA ASP A 24 8.64 9.37 -3.09
C ASP A 24 7.29 8.65 -2.93
N PRO A 25 6.42 9.10 -2.00
CA PRO A 25 5.12 8.46 -1.78
C PRO A 25 4.16 8.61 -2.96
N GLY A 26 4.35 9.60 -3.84
CA GLY A 26 3.43 9.90 -4.93
C GLY A 26 2.10 10.49 -4.47
N ILE A 27 1.02 10.20 -5.19
CA ILE A 27 -0.31 10.78 -4.93
C ILE A 27 -1.22 9.76 -4.22
N LEU A 28 -1.78 10.18 -3.08
CA LEU A 28 -2.84 9.47 -2.36
C LEU A 28 -4.20 9.80 -2.96
N LEU A 29 -4.86 8.82 -3.58
CA LEU A 29 -6.15 9.01 -4.26
C LEU A 29 -7.36 8.79 -3.36
N VAL A 30 -7.29 7.81 -2.46
CA VAL A 30 -8.41 7.40 -1.60
C VAL A 30 -7.85 7.07 -0.22
N LEU A 31 -8.55 7.54 0.82
CA LEU A 31 -8.31 7.20 2.21
C LEU A 31 -9.65 6.93 2.87
N GLU A 32 -9.78 5.76 3.50
CA GLU A 32 -11.00 5.33 4.19
C GLU A 32 -10.72 5.21 5.69
N HIS A 33 -11.60 5.79 6.51
CA HIS A 33 -11.60 5.55 7.96
C HIS A 33 -12.56 4.41 8.29
N THR A 34 -12.02 3.32 8.84
CA THR A 34 -12.79 2.13 9.22
C THR A 34 -12.68 1.85 10.72
N VAL A 35 -13.55 0.98 11.23
CA VAL A 35 -13.42 0.45 12.60
C VAL A 35 -12.15 -0.40 12.74
N PRO A 36 -11.58 -0.56 13.95
CA PRO A 36 -10.37 -1.34 14.15
C PRO A 36 -10.49 -2.76 13.58
N LEU A 37 -9.51 -3.15 12.76
CA LEU A 37 -9.42 -4.46 12.13
C LEU A 37 -8.27 -5.27 12.75
N ILE A 38 -8.57 -6.47 13.23
CA ILE A 38 -7.58 -7.37 13.84
C ILE A 38 -6.89 -8.19 12.75
N ARG A 39 -5.61 -7.90 12.48
CA ARG A 39 -4.81 -8.68 11.53
C ARG A 39 -4.12 -9.86 12.20
N THR A 40 -4.28 -11.05 11.64
CA THR A 40 -3.55 -12.26 12.07
C THR A 40 -2.85 -12.90 10.89
N SER A 41 -1.75 -13.63 11.12
CA SER A 41 -1.02 -14.34 10.05
C SER A 41 -1.84 -15.47 9.39
N ALA A 42 -2.93 -15.90 10.03
CA ALA A 42 -3.81 -16.95 9.52
C ALA A 42 -4.87 -16.44 8.53
N THR A 43 -5.07 -15.12 8.45
CA THR A 43 -6.16 -14.51 7.67
C THR A 43 -5.61 -13.63 6.56
N ARG A 44 -6.07 -13.85 5.32
CA ARG A 44 -5.75 -12.97 4.19
C ARG A 44 -6.89 -11.99 3.94
N GLU A 45 -6.66 -10.73 4.26
CA GLU A 45 -7.61 -9.65 4.05
C GLU A 45 -7.57 -9.15 2.61
N THR A 46 -8.74 -8.84 2.04
CA THR A 46 -8.88 -8.25 0.70
C THR A 46 -9.66 -6.96 0.80
N PHE A 47 -9.07 -5.87 0.32
CA PHE A 47 -9.68 -4.55 0.28
C PHE A 47 -10.04 -4.19 -1.16
N SER A 48 -11.25 -3.72 -1.40
CA SER A 48 -11.73 -3.31 -2.73
C SER A 48 -12.36 -1.93 -2.63
N PHE A 49 -11.99 -1.06 -3.55
CA PHE A 49 -12.49 0.30 -3.63
C PHE A 49 -13.00 0.55 -5.05
N VAL A 50 -14.12 1.25 -5.17
CA VAL A 50 -14.65 1.71 -6.46
C VAL A 50 -14.36 3.20 -6.56
N VAL A 51 -13.64 3.61 -7.61
CA VAL A 51 -13.33 5.01 -7.91
C VAL A 51 -14.00 5.37 -9.22
N THR A 52 -14.91 6.33 -9.20
CA THR A 52 -15.55 6.90 -10.41
C THR A 52 -14.82 8.18 -10.81
N PHE A 53 -14.68 8.40 -12.12
CA PHE A 53 -14.03 9.58 -12.71
C PHE A 53 -15.05 10.50 -13.36
#